data_AF-A0A8S3QJM2-F1
#
_entry.id   AF-A0A8S3QJM2-F1
#
_cell.length_a   1.000
_cell.length_b   1.000
_cell.length_c   1.000
_cell.angle_alpha   90.00
_cell.angle_beta   90.00
_cell.angle_gamma   90.00
#
_symmetry.space_group_name_H-M   'P 1'
#
loop_
_entity.id
_entity.type
_entity.pdbx_description
1 polymer ?
#
loop_
_entity_poly.entity_id
_entity_poly.type
_entity_poly.pdbx_seq_one_letter_code
_entity_poly.pdbx_strand_id
1 'polypeptide(L)'
;MFRTSLVISKVVGTVLVGGLAAYLYLRFKDTKKYKPYKRKKEIFLIDNLEDYESFINTVRIEKVLGLDCEWVSFSGKRRPVALLQLATQLGQCALIRLDRMDSFPKSLQDILANKSILKVGVAVKEDGKKLHLDYGLVVNGCVDLRHVLNRVRGIYTCRSKGLQGQAESILGVMLDKSNRIRCGDWEADDFSQEQIEYAANDALVGVDIFMNLILAKMWGKKPDINIEDIFTVVDETEFWTFTRSLVQGTVDVNVGGPWNSKNPAYKGPQLTNDEEISVKDKETRAYVLRQRPLYYNCYLLAPDGESLCTCDIKKAEWYIEKGLADKVNDDPFTVQLKFEPAGRPASKDDYYLQEKENICVVCGSKDSFVRKQVVPKEYRRYFPPSLKDHASHDILLLCMSCHVRSTQYDTTLRYQLADECNAPIDMGSGTKQLSDQDLQKVRSAARALLNPKAKIPELRKTELKKTLEDFYGITDFSPEILTQAAEIEYRVDNKNYEPHGKLVVRYMDKNGGLHTFEKRWRTNFISTMKPQFLPKYWSIHHRHEQHKQLEVIE
;
A
#
# COMPACT_ATOMS: atom_id res chain seq x y z
N MET A 1 53.89 5.27 -41.87
CA MET A 1 52.79 5.50 -40.89
C MET A 1 51.39 5.05 -41.35
N PHE A 2 51.21 4.37 -42.50
CA PHE A 2 49.88 4.05 -43.05
C PHE A 2 49.45 2.57 -43.00
N ARG A 3 50.25 1.66 -42.42
CA ARG A 3 49.88 0.22 -42.32
C ARG A 3 49.26 -0.22 -40.98
N THR A 4 49.36 0.59 -39.93
CA THR A 4 48.85 0.27 -38.59
C THR A 4 47.41 0.74 -38.34
N SER A 5 46.90 1.71 -39.09
CA SER A 5 45.54 2.25 -38.89
C SER A 5 44.43 1.36 -39.49
N LEU A 6 44.73 0.58 -40.54
CA LEU A 6 43.74 -0.28 -41.21
C LEU A 6 43.45 -1.59 -40.44
N VAL A 7 44.39 -2.06 -39.61
CA VAL A 7 44.25 -3.31 -38.83
C VAL A 7 43.41 -3.06 -37.57
N ILE A 8 43.56 -1.91 -36.91
CA ILE A 8 42.79 -1.56 -35.71
C ILE A 8 41.29 -1.35 -36.04
N SER A 9 40.97 -0.74 -37.19
CA SER A 9 39.58 -0.57 -37.64
C SER A 9 38.87 -1.90 -37.93
N LYS A 10 39.59 -2.87 -38.52
CA LYS A 10 39.05 -4.22 -38.76
C LYS A 10 38.85 -5.01 -37.46
N VAL A 11 39.78 -4.93 -36.50
CA VAL A 11 39.68 -5.66 -35.22
C VAL A 11 38.56 -5.11 -34.33
N VAL A 12 38.38 -3.77 -34.28
CA VAL A 12 37.28 -3.14 -33.53
C VAL A 12 35.92 -3.46 -34.15
N GLY A 13 35.82 -3.50 -35.48
CA GLY A 13 34.62 -3.93 -36.21
C GLY A 13 34.23 -5.38 -35.91
N THR A 14 35.19 -6.31 -35.90
CA THR A 14 34.92 -7.74 -35.65
C THR A 14 34.55 -8.03 -34.19
N VAL A 15 35.11 -7.29 -33.22
CA VAL A 15 34.75 -7.43 -31.79
C VAL A 15 33.36 -6.86 -31.50
N LEU A 16 32.97 -5.73 -32.11
CA LEU A 16 31.62 -5.17 -31.99
C LEU A 16 30.56 -6.05 -32.67
N VAL A 17 30.85 -6.57 -33.87
CA VAL A 17 29.95 -7.49 -34.59
C VAL A 17 29.87 -8.85 -33.87
N GLY A 18 30.98 -9.37 -33.34
CA GLY A 18 31.01 -10.59 -32.54
C GLY A 18 30.29 -10.46 -31.21
N GLY A 19 30.42 -9.31 -30.54
CA GLY A 19 29.68 -8.98 -29.31
C GLY A 19 28.17 -8.80 -29.56
N LEU A 20 27.79 -8.14 -30.65
CA LEU A 20 26.39 -8.00 -31.06
C LEU A 20 25.82 -9.35 -31.52
N ALA A 21 26.56 -10.17 -32.26
CA ALA A 21 26.16 -11.50 -32.68
C ALA A 21 26.04 -12.46 -31.49
N ALA A 22 26.94 -12.39 -30.51
CA ALA A 22 26.85 -13.16 -29.26
C ALA A 22 25.68 -12.67 -28.38
N TYR A 23 25.47 -11.36 -28.28
CA TYR A 23 24.31 -10.79 -27.60
C TYR A 23 23.00 -11.19 -28.27
N LEU A 24 22.92 -11.07 -29.60
CA LEU A 24 21.78 -11.50 -30.40
C LEU A 24 21.58 -13.01 -30.30
N TYR A 25 22.64 -13.83 -30.38
CA TYR A 25 22.57 -15.29 -30.22
C TYR A 25 22.13 -15.71 -28.82
N LEU A 26 22.64 -15.08 -27.75
CA LEU A 26 22.18 -15.32 -26.38
C LEU A 26 20.72 -14.90 -26.21
N ARG A 27 20.31 -13.76 -26.78
CA ARG A 27 18.92 -13.32 -26.79
C ARG A 27 18.03 -14.24 -27.62
N PHE A 28 18.52 -14.77 -28.73
CA PHE A 28 17.82 -15.72 -29.62
C PHE A 28 17.74 -17.13 -29.00
N LYS A 29 18.70 -17.49 -28.15
CA LYS A 29 18.68 -18.71 -27.35
C LYS A 29 17.72 -18.57 -26.16
N ASP A 30 17.63 -17.39 -25.56
CA ASP A 30 16.61 -17.05 -24.55
C ASP A 30 15.20 -16.94 -25.16
N THR A 31 15.02 -16.49 -26.40
CA THR A 31 13.69 -16.42 -27.05
C THR A 31 13.10 -17.80 -27.33
N LYS A 32 13.92 -18.84 -27.52
CA LYS A 32 13.43 -20.24 -27.61
C LYS A 32 12.88 -20.78 -26.28
N LYS A 33 13.13 -20.12 -25.15
CA LYS A 33 12.71 -20.58 -23.81
C LYS A 33 11.27 -20.19 -23.46
N TYR A 34 10.76 -19.10 -24.02
CA TYR A 34 9.46 -18.53 -23.65
C TYR A 34 8.45 -18.70 -24.77
N LYS A 35 7.20 -19.03 -24.41
CA LYS A 35 6.11 -19.21 -25.39
C LYS A 35 5.52 -17.84 -25.75
N PRO A 36 4.97 -17.65 -26.97
CA PRO A 36 4.20 -16.44 -27.26
C PRO A 36 2.99 -16.37 -26.32
N TYR A 37 2.65 -15.16 -25.86
CA TYR A 37 1.46 -14.96 -25.05
C TYR A 37 0.21 -15.32 -25.86
N LYS A 38 -0.56 -16.29 -25.36
CA LYS A 38 -1.83 -16.74 -25.93
C LYS A 38 -2.86 -16.81 -24.82
N ARG A 39 -3.99 -16.17 -25.05
CA ARG A 39 -5.13 -16.11 -24.13
C ARG A 39 -6.42 -16.15 -24.92
N LYS A 40 -7.43 -16.86 -24.42
CA LYS A 40 -8.77 -16.77 -24.99
C LYS A 40 -9.29 -15.35 -24.75
N LYS A 41 -9.56 -14.64 -25.84
CA LYS A 41 -9.89 -13.21 -25.78
C LYS A 41 -10.97 -12.82 -26.77
N GLU A 42 -11.76 -11.85 -26.38
CA GLU A 42 -12.75 -11.16 -27.20
C GLU A 42 -12.34 -9.70 -27.26
N ILE A 43 -12.11 -9.17 -28.46
CA ILE A 43 -11.61 -7.81 -28.64
C ILE A 43 -12.72 -6.97 -29.26
N PHE A 44 -13.00 -5.83 -28.64
CA PHE A 44 -14.02 -4.87 -29.07
C PHE A 44 -13.29 -3.59 -29.48
N LEU A 45 -13.26 -3.32 -30.79
CA LEU A 45 -12.80 -2.04 -31.30
C LEU A 45 -13.96 -1.04 -31.19
N ILE A 46 -13.73 0.06 -30.50
CA ILE A 46 -14.77 1.04 -30.15
C ILE A 46 -14.37 2.37 -30.77
N ASP A 47 -15.06 2.73 -31.86
CA ASP A 47 -14.76 3.93 -32.64
C ASP A 47 -15.74 5.07 -32.32
N ASN A 48 -16.91 4.73 -31.75
CA ASN A 48 -17.98 5.67 -31.45
C ASN A 48 -18.80 5.24 -30.21
N LEU A 49 -19.83 6.03 -29.88
CA LEU A 49 -20.70 5.79 -28.73
C LEU A 49 -21.55 4.52 -28.87
N GLU A 50 -22.00 4.14 -30.06
CA GLU A 50 -22.82 2.96 -30.28
C GLU A 50 -22.02 1.67 -30.01
N ASP A 51 -20.79 1.60 -30.52
CA ASP A 51 -19.87 0.50 -30.23
C ASP A 51 -19.60 0.37 -28.73
N TYR A 52 -19.42 1.52 -28.05
CA TYR A 52 -19.23 1.55 -26.61
C TYR A 52 -20.44 1.02 -25.85
N GLU A 53 -21.65 1.45 -26.22
CA GLU A 53 -22.89 0.97 -25.60
C GLU A 53 -23.08 -0.53 -25.84
N SER A 54 -22.76 -1.04 -27.02
CA SER A 54 -22.77 -2.48 -27.30
C SER A 54 -21.80 -3.26 -26.40
N PHE A 55 -20.57 -2.73 -26.24
CA PHE A 55 -19.57 -3.31 -25.34
C PHE A 55 -20.02 -3.30 -23.88
N ILE A 56 -20.45 -2.15 -23.36
CA ILE A 56 -20.71 -2.02 -21.91
C ILE A 56 -21.94 -2.82 -21.47
N ASN A 57 -22.91 -3.03 -22.37
CA ASN A 57 -24.10 -3.84 -22.10
C ASN A 57 -23.83 -5.35 -22.10
N THR A 58 -22.71 -5.81 -22.68
CA THR A 58 -22.36 -7.23 -22.79
C THR A 58 -21.25 -7.66 -21.83
N VAL A 59 -20.54 -6.71 -21.23
CA VAL A 59 -19.35 -6.98 -20.41
C VAL A 59 -19.60 -6.77 -18.92
N ARG A 60 -19.20 -7.75 -18.11
CA ARG A 60 -19.23 -7.66 -16.66
C ARG A 60 -17.95 -7.01 -16.16
N ILE A 61 -18.04 -5.75 -15.73
CA ILE A 61 -16.94 -5.04 -15.08
C ILE A 61 -16.96 -5.35 -13.57
N GLU A 62 -15.94 -6.03 -13.09
CA GLU A 62 -15.91 -6.52 -11.70
C GLU A 62 -14.97 -5.69 -10.81
N LYS A 63 -13.78 -6.21 -10.50
CA LYS A 63 -12.89 -5.65 -9.46
C LYS A 63 -11.53 -5.21 -10.00
N VAL A 64 -11.17 -5.66 -11.20
CA VAL A 64 -9.90 -5.34 -11.85
C VAL A 64 -10.10 -5.13 -13.34
N LEU A 65 -9.37 -4.16 -13.89
CA LEU A 65 -9.19 -3.92 -15.31
C LEU A 65 -7.70 -3.75 -15.61
N GLY A 66 -7.21 -4.42 -16.64
CA GLY A 66 -5.94 -4.07 -17.25
C GLY A 66 -6.12 -2.75 -17.99
N LEU A 67 -5.21 -1.80 -17.76
CA LEU A 67 -5.24 -0.51 -18.45
C LEU A 67 -3.87 -0.25 -19.06
N ASP A 68 -3.89 0.13 -20.34
CA ASP A 68 -2.75 0.71 -21.03
C ASP A 68 -3.23 1.87 -21.92
N CYS A 69 -2.29 2.58 -22.57
CA CYS A 69 -2.59 3.62 -23.55
C CYS A 69 -1.58 3.64 -24.69
N GLU A 70 -2.03 4.00 -25.90
CA GLU A 70 -1.16 4.22 -27.06
C GLU A 70 -1.39 5.60 -27.69
N TRP A 71 -0.33 6.14 -28.33
CA TRP A 71 -0.34 7.49 -28.92
C TRP A 71 0.69 7.63 -30.04
N VAL A 72 0.46 8.61 -30.92
CA VAL A 72 1.45 8.99 -31.94
C VAL A 72 2.48 9.96 -31.32
N SER A 73 3.75 9.79 -31.71
CA SER A 73 4.82 10.73 -31.35
C SER A 73 5.38 11.38 -32.61
N PHE A 74 5.30 12.71 -32.69
CA PHE A 74 5.80 13.49 -33.82
C PHE A 74 6.96 14.39 -33.37
N SER A 75 8.11 14.29 -34.05
CA SER A 75 9.34 15.05 -33.72
C SER A 75 9.74 14.99 -32.24
N GLY A 76 9.59 13.82 -31.61
CA GLY A 76 9.93 13.59 -30.20
C GLY A 76 8.92 14.16 -29.19
N LYS A 77 7.81 14.76 -29.65
CA LYS A 77 6.70 15.19 -28.80
C LYS A 77 5.52 14.23 -28.93
N ARG A 78 4.91 13.94 -27.78
CA ARG A 78 3.72 13.11 -27.68
C ARG A 78 2.48 13.88 -28.16
N ARG A 79 1.65 13.30 -29.01
CA ARG A 79 0.27 13.75 -29.27
C ARG A 79 -0.67 13.26 -28.16
N PRO A 80 -1.93 13.74 -28.10
CA PRO A 80 -2.94 13.16 -27.21
C PRO A 80 -3.02 11.62 -27.30
N VAL A 81 -3.49 10.97 -26.24
CA VAL A 81 -3.69 9.51 -26.25
C VAL A 81 -4.69 9.14 -27.34
N ALA A 82 -4.29 8.35 -28.33
CA ALA A 82 -5.17 7.95 -29.42
C ALA A 82 -6.04 6.75 -29.02
N LEU A 83 -5.46 5.81 -28.25
CA LEU A 83 -6.11 4.55 -27.90
C LEU A 83 -6.01 4.27 -26.40
N LEU A 84 -7.14 3.95 -25.78
CA LEU A 84 -7.25 3.42 -24.42
C LEU A 84 -7.62 1.94 -24.48
N GLN A 85 -6.83 1.10 -23.81
CA GLN A 85 -7.14 -0.32 -23.66
C GLN A 85 -7.71 -0.61 -22.27
N LEU A 86 -8.83 -1.33 -22.21
CA LEU A 86 -9.43 -1.83 -20.97
C LEU A 86 -9.70 -3.32 -21.07
N ALA A 87 -8.95 -4.13 -20.32
CA ALA A 87 -9.06 -5.59 -20.33
C ALA A 87 -9.70 -6.13 -19.04
N THR A 88 -10.69 -7.00 -19.16
CA THR A 88 -11.28 -7.71 -18.02
C THR A 88 -10.50 -8.97 -17.67
N GLN A 89 -10.73 -9.50 -16.47
CA GLN A 89 -10.16 -10.79 -16.07
C GLN A 89 -10.71 -11.99 -16.86
N LEU A 90 -11.86 -11.83 -17.54
CA LEU A 90 -12.50 -12.87 -18.34
C LEU A 90 -11.97 -12.92 -19.78
N GLY A 91 -11.01 -12.06 -20.15
CA GLY A 91 -10.41 -12.05 -21.49
C GLY A 91 -11.07 -11.09 -22.48
N GLN A 92 -12.06 -10.31 -22.06
CA GLN A 92 -12.68 -9.28 -22.91
C GLN A 92 -11.83 -8.01 -22.87
N CYS A 93 -11.54 -7.41 -24.03
CA CYS A 93 -10.72 -6.20 -24.11
C CYS A 93 -11.34 -5.16 -25.03
N ALA A 94 -11.65 -3.99 -24.48
CA ALA A 94 -12.06 -2.82 -25.22
C ALA A 94 -10.84 -2.02 -25.69
N LEU A 95 -10.82 -1.70 -26.97
CA LEU A 95 -9.87 -0.82 -27.64
C LEU A 95 -10.63 0.46 -28.02
N ILE A 96 -10.62 1.45 -27.13
CA ILE A 96 -11.41 2.69 -27.27
C ILE A 96 -10.57 3.74 -27.99
N ARG A 97 -10.96 4.10 -29.20
CA ARG A 97 -10.29 5.11 -30.03
C ARG A 97 -10.68 6.52 -29.62
N LEU A 98 -9.95 7.07 -28.66
CA LEU A 98 -10.19 8.40 -28.11
C LEU A 98 -10.00 9.51 -29.16
N ASP A 99 -9.20 9.26 -30.21
CA ASP A 99 -9.01 10.20 -31.33
C ASP A 99 -10.27 10.36 -32.20
N ARG A 100 -11.21 9.42 -32.14
CA ARG A 100 -12.44 9.40 -32.93
C ARG A 100 -13.68 9.87 -32.16
N MET A 101 -13.54 10.18 -30.87
CA MET A 101 -14.66 10.53 -30.00
C MET A 101 -14.63 12.01 -29.61
N ASP A 102 -15.71 12.73 -29.90
CA ASP A 102 -15.88 14.14 -29.49
C ASP A 102 -16.24 14.26 -27.99
N SER A 103 -16.86 13.23 -27.43
CA SER A 103 -17.25 13.18 -26.01
C SER A 103 -17.26 11.76 -25.48
N PHE A 104 -17.15 11.60 -24.17
CA PHE A 104 -17.04 10.30 -23.52
C PHE A 104 -18.31 9.94 -22.72
N PRO A 105 -18.84 8.71 -22.85
CA PRO A 105 -19.97 8.24 -22.07
C PRO A 105 -19.75 8.40 -20.57
N LYS A 106 -20.81 8.73 -19.83
CA LYS A 106 -20.74 8.89 -18.37
C LYS A 106 -20.31 7.60 -17.67
N SER A 107 -20.77 6.46 -18.17
CA SER A 107 -20.38 5.12 -17.70
C SER A 107 -18.88 4.87 -17.80
N LEU A 108 -18.22 5.28 -18.90
CA LEU A 108 -16.77 5.18 -19.04
C LEU A 108 -16.04 6.02 -17.99
N GLN A 109 -16.49 7.28 -17.83
CA GLN A 109 -15.92 8.20 -16.84
C GLN A 109 -16.07 7.64 -15.41
N ASP A 110 -17.23 7.09 -15.09
CA ASP A 110 -17.51 6.51 -13.77
C ASP A 110 -16.67 5.26 -13.51
N ILE A 111 -16.49 4.39 -14.51
CA ILE A 111 -15.60 3.21 -14.39
C ILE A 111 -14.15 3.62 -14.14
N LEU A 112 -13.64 4.59 -14.91
CA LEU A 112 -12.28 5.09 -14.76
C LEU A 112 -12.07 5.79 -13.40
N ALA A 113 -13.05 6.58 -12.94
CA ALA A 113 -12.98 7.30 -11.67
C ALA A 113 -13.22 6.41 -10.44
N ASN A 114 -13.82 5.23 -10.62
CA ASN A 114 -14.19 4.34 -9.51
C ASN A 114 -12.97 3.63 -8.90
N LYS A 115 -12.63 4.00 -7.65
CA LYS A 115 -11.53 3.40 -6.86
C LYS A 115 -11.76 1.95 -6.45
N SER A 116 -13.00 1.45 -6.48
CA SER A 116 -13.27 0.04 -6.15
C SER A 116 -12.92 -0.91 -7.29
N ILE A 117 -12.69 -0.38 -8.50
CA ILE A 117 -12.22 -1.10 -9.69
C ILE A 117 -10.74 -0.77 -9.85
N LEU A 118 -9.87 -1.76 -9.64
CA LEU A 118 -8.43 -1.59 -9.75
C LEU A 118 -8.00 -1.53 -11.22
N LYS A 119 -7.21 -0.52 -11.60
CA LYS A 119 -6.60 -0.41 -12.93
C LYS A 119 -5.17 -0.86 -12.84
N VAL A 120 -4.85 -2.01 -13.40
CA VAL A 120 -3.53 -2.66 -13.25
C VAL A 120 -2.72 -2.55 -14.53
N GLY A 121 -1.42 -2.32 -14.36
CA GLY A 121 -0.49 -2.19 -15.49
C GLY A 121 0.89 -1.75 -15.01
N VAL A 122 1.86 -1.69 -15.92
CA VAL A 122 3.18 -1.12 -15.60
C VAL A 122 3.16 0.36 -15.93
N ALA A 123 3.43 1.21 -14.94
CA ALA A 123 3.33 2.67 -15.07
C ALA A 123 1.91 3.20 -15.32
N VAL A 124 0.87 2.39 -15.07
CA VAL A 124 -0.56 2.69 -15.31
C VAL A 124 -1.05 4.03 -14.75
N LYS A 125 -0.47 4.52 -13.65
CA LYS A 125 -0.80 5.85 -13.11
C LYS A 125 -0.32 6.99 -14.01
N GLU A 126 0.80 6.82 -14.69
CA GLU A 126 1.28 7.77 -15.69
C GLU A 126 0.38 7.80 -16.92
N ASP A 127 -0.29 6.71 -17.27
CA ASP A 127 -1.28 6.67 -18.35
C ASP A 127 -2.58 7.35 -17.94
N GLY A 128 -3.04 7.09 -16.70
CA GLY A 128 -4.13 7.84 -16.08
C GLY A 128 -3.90 9.35 -16.05
N LYS A 129 -2.66 9.81 -15.80
CA LYS A 129 -2.31 11.24 -15.90
C LYS A 129 -2.42 11.78 -17.33
N LYS A 130 -1.99 11.02 -18.34
CA LYS A 130 -2.11 11.45 -19.75
C LYS A 130 -3.58 11.58 -20.14
N LEU A 131 -4.41 10.59 -19.79
CA LEU A 131 -5.85 10.63 -20.03
C LEU A 131 -6.52 11.85 -19.39
N HIS A 132 -6.15 12.19 -18.16
CA HIS A 132 -6.67 13.38 -17.50
C HIS A 132 -6.19 14.68 -18.17
N LEU A 133 -4.91 14.76 -18.56
CA LEU A 133 -4.35 15.94 -19.21
C LEU A 133 -4.94 16.18 -20.61
N ASP A 134 -5.16 15.12 -21.38
CA ASP A 134 -5.61 15.21 -22.77
C ASP A 134 -7.12 15.37 -22.88
N TYR A 135 -7.88 14.68 -22.02
CA TYR A 135 -9.33 14.51 -22.17
C TYR A 135 -10.13 14.82 -20.90
N GLY A 136 -9.47 15.20 -19.80
CA GLY A 136 -10.14 15.41 -18.51
C GLY A 136 -10.59 14.11 -17.81
N LEU A 137 -10.33 12.95 -18.39
CA LEU A 137 -10.72 11.65 -17.84
C LEU A 137 -9.96 11.33 -16.55
N VAL A 138 -10.67 11.32 -15.42
CA VAL A 138 -10.08 11.00 -14.12
C VAL A 138 -9.96 9.49 -13.97
N VAL A 139 -8.74 9.00 -13.76
CA VAL A 139 -8.47 7.58 -13.53
C VAL A 139 -7.99 7.38 -12.09
N ASN A 140 -8.77 6.65 -11.29
CA ASN A 140 -8.43 6.28 -9.91
C ASN A 140 -8.37 4.75 -9.75
N GLY A 141 -7.76 4.27 -8.67
CA GLY A 141 -7.63 2.83 -8.44
C GLY A 141 -6.44 2.22 -9.17
N CYS A 142 -5.48 3.03 -9.62
CA CYS A 142 -4.31 2.59 -10.37
C CYS A 142 -3.35 1.79 -9.49
N VAL A 143 -3.04 0.56 -9.87
CA VAL A 143 -2.09 -0.30 -9.16
C VAL A 143 -0.95 -0.67 -10.11
N ASP A 144 0.21 -0.08 -9.89
CA ASP A 144 1.40 -0.41 -10.66
C ASP A 144 1.92 -1.81 -10.29
N LEU A 145 2.03 -2.69 -11.27
CA LEU A 145 2.48 -4.08 -11.08
C LEU A 145 3.85 -4.17 -10.40
N ARG A 146 4.71 -3.16 -10.58
CA ARG A 146 6.04 -3.12 -9.95
C ARG A 146 5.95 -3.01 -8.43
N HIS A 147 4.91 -2.38 -7.90
CA HIS A 147 4.66 -2.33 -6.45
C HIS A 147 4.23 -3.68 -5.91
N VAL A 148 3.31 -4.36 -6.61
CA VAL A 148 2.83 -5.70 -6.23
C VAL A 148 3.97 -6.72 -6.30
N LEU A 149 4.77 -6.66 -7.35
CA LEU A 149 5.97 -7.47 -7.51
C LEU A 149 6.97 -7.29 -6.35
N ASN A 150 7.13 -6.07 -5.82
CA ASN A 150 7.96 -5.85 -4.64
C ASN A 150 7.42 -6.52 -3.37
N ARG A 151 6.12 -6.84 -3.30
CA ARG A 151 5.50 -7.50 -2.15
C ARG A 151 5.63 -9.03 -2.18
N VAL A 152 6.02 -9.60 -3.33
CA VAL A 152 6.28 -11.06 -3.51
C VAL A 152 7.76 -11.39 -3.73
N ARG A 153 8.67 -10.53 -3.24
CA ARG A 153 10.11 -10.80 -3.28
C ARG A 153 10.41 -12.16 -2.66
N GLY A 154 11.31 -12.90 -3.29
CA GLY A 154 11.67 -14.27 -2.92
C GLY A 154 10.91 -15.36 -3.69
N ILE A 155 9.77 -15.06 -4.30
CA ILE A 155 9.02 -16.03 -5.13
C ILE A 155 9.41 -15.91 -6.60
N TYR A 156 9.42 -14.67 -7.11
CA TYR A 156 9.84 -14.35 -8.48
C TYR A 156 11.12 -13.52 -8.49
N THR A 157 11.96 -13.80 -9.48
CA THR A 157 13.17 -13.01 -9.76
C THR A 157 12.99 -12.35 -11.11
N CYS A 158 12.61 -11.07 -11.11
CA CYS A 158 12.42 -10.29 -12.33
C CYS A 158 13.65 -9.41 -12.60
N ARG A 159 14.35 -9.66 -13.71
CA ARG A 159 15.52 -8.86 -14.12
C ARG A 159 15.12 -7.47 -14.63
N SER A 160 14.00 -7.38 -15.34
CA SER A 160 13.41 -6.13 -15.82
C SER A 160 12.05 -5.91 -15.17
N LYS A 161 11.78 -4.66 -14.78
CA LYS A 161 10.49 -4.25 -14.18
C LYS A 161 9.48 -3.72 -15.23
N GLY A 162 9.84 -3.72 -16.52
CA GLY A 162 8.90 -3.45 -17.61
C GLY A 162 7.91 -4.59 -17.81
N LEU A 163 6.82 -4.34 -18.53
CA LEU A 163 5.71 -5.30 -18.73
C LEU A 163 6.21 -6.64 -19.27
N GLN A 164 6.99 -6.62 -20.36
CA GLN A 164 7.65 -7.80 -20.90
C GLN A 164 8.47 -8.58 -19.86
N GLY A 165 9.32 -7.88 -19.10
CA GLY A 165 10.23 -8.54 -18.16
C GLY A 165 9.48 -9.26 -17.06
N GLN A 166 8.34 -8.69 -16.66
CA GLN A 166 7.39 -9.31 -15.74
C GLN A 166 6.66 -10.48 -16.40
N ALA A 167 6.17 -10.35 -17.64
CA ALA A 167 5.52 -11.42 -18.39
C ALA A 167 6.44 -12.67 -18.54
N GLU A 168 7.70 -12.46 -18.93
CA GLU A 168 8.70 -13.53 -19.04
C GLU A 168 8.96 -14.21 -17.69
N SER A 169 9.12 -13.42 -16.63
CA SER A 169 9.55 -13.94 -15.32
C SER A 169 8.42 -14.60 -14.52
N ILE A 170 7.18 -14.14 -14.72
CA ILE A 170 6.01 -14.52 -13.93
C ILE A 170 5.18 -15.56 -14.67
N LEU A 171 4.89 -15.32 -15.95
CA LEU A 171 4.03 -16.18 -16.77
C LEU A 171 4.82 -17.08 -17.72
N GLY A 172 6.12 -16.84 -17.92
CA GLY A 172 6.93 -17.60 -18.87
C GLY A 172 6.60 -17.31 -20.34
N VAL A 173 6.00 -16.14 -20.61
CA VAL A 173 5.54 -15.75 -21.95
C VAL A 173 6.31 -14.56 -22.52
N MET A 174 6.28 -14.42 -23.84
CA MET A 174 6.84 -13.31 -24.59
C MET A 174 5.73 -12.51 -25.27
N LEU A 175 5.77 -11.19 -25.10
CA LEU A 175 4.94 -10.24 -25.85
C LEU A 175 5.63 -9.85 -27.16
N ASP A 176 4.85 -9.39 -28.12
CA ASP A 176 5.39 -8.80 -29.33
C ASP A 176 6.14 -7.51 -28.99
N LYS A 177 7.33 -7.33 -29.58
CA LYS A 177 8.21 -6.17 -29.37
C LYS A 177 8.46 -5.43 -30.67
N SER A 178 7.66 -5.66 -31.69
CA SER A 178 7.78 -4.98 -32.97
C SER A 178 7.70 -3.47 -32.76
N ASN A 179 8.85 -2.79 -32.90
CA ASN A 179 8.90 -1.32 -32.84
C ASN A 179 8.01 -0.68 -33.92
N ARG A 180 7.76 -1.38 -35.03
CA ARG A 180 6.86 -0.93 -36.09
C ARG A 180 5.41 -0.79 -35.59
N ILE A 181 4.98 -1.70 -34.72
CA ILE A 181 3.63 -1.68 -34.14
C ILE A 181 3.59 -0.73 -32.94
N ARG A 182 4.52 -0.91 -31.98
CA ARG A 182 4.58 -0.11 -30.75
C ARG A 182 4.77 1.39 -31.00
N CYS A 183 5.57 1.75 -32.01
CA CYS A 183 5.74 3.14 -32.44
C CYS A 183 4.98 3.42 -33.75
N GLY A 184 3.93 2.64 -34.02
CA GLY A 184 3.12 2.74 -35.24
C GLY A 184 2.18 3.94 -35.22
N ASP A 185 1.42 4.07 -36.30
CA ASP A 185 0.39 5.10 -36.41
C ASP A 185 -0.90 4.66 -35.70
N TRP A 186 -1.06 5.12 -34.46
CA TRP A 186 -2.24 4.87 -33.63
C TRP A 186 -3.40 5.84 -33.92
N GLU A 187 -3.23 6.79 -34.84
CA GLU A 187 -4.29 7.69 -35.33
C GLU A 187 -4.82 7.25 -36.72
N ALA A 188 -4.26 6.17 -37.29
CA ALA A 188 -4.61 5.64 -38.61
C ALA A 188 -6.11 5.31 -38.75
N ASP A 189 -6.72 5.57 -39.91
CA ASP A 189 -8.16 5.34 -40.14
C ASP A 189 -8.60 3.92 -39.80
N ASP A 190 -7.83 2.92 -40.23
CA ASP A 190 -8.04 1.51 -39.91
C ASP A 190 -6.84 0.93 -39.16
N PHE A 191 -7.09 0.22 -38.06
CA PHE A 191 -6.04 -0.56 -37.40
C PHE A 191 -5.85 -1.91 -38.09
N SER A 192 -4.59 -2.27 -38.30
CA SER A 192 -4.23 -3.63 -38.71
C SER A 192 -4.53 -4.64 -37.62
N GLN A 193 -4.75 -5.90 -38.01
CA GLN A 193 -4.95 -7.00 -37.05
C GLN A 193 -3.78 -7.12 -36.06
N GLU A 194 -2.55 -6.83 -36.50
CA GLU A 194 -1.36 -6.83 -35.63
C GLU A 194 -1.42 -5.74 -34.55
N GLN A 195 -1.90 -4.53 -34.87
CA GLN A 195 -2.10 -3.44 -33.90
C GLN A 195 -3.19 -3.78 -32.88
N ILE A 196 -4.33 -4.32 -33.35
CA ILE A 196 -5.45 -4.75 -32.51
C ILE A 196 -4.97 -5.82 -31.52
N GLU A 197 -4.24 -6.83 -32.00
CA GLU A 197 -3.73 -7.89 -31.14
C GLU A 197 -2.66 -7.41 -30.16
N TYR A 198 -1.75 -6.55 -30.60
CA TYR A 198 -0.72 -5.93 -29.76
C TYR A 198 -1.35 -5.17 -28.59
N ALA A 199 -2.25 -4.22 -28.90
CA ALA A 199 -2.88 -3.36 -27.91
C ALA A 199 -3.70 -4.18 -26.90
N ALA A 200 -4.49 -5.15 -27.36
CA ALA A 200 -5.26 -6.00 -26.46
C ALA A 200 -4.36 -6.83 -25.54
N ASN A 201 -3.25 -7.35 -26.06
CA ASN A 201 -2.33 -8.18 -25.28
C ASN A 201 -1.63 -7.40 -24.16
N ASP A 202 -1.25 -6.13 -24.39
CA ASP A 202 -0.56 -5.32 -23.38
C ASP A 202 -1.46 -5.02 -22.16
N ALA A 203 -2.77 -4.82 -22.37
CA ALA A 203 -3.72 -4.71 -21.26
C ALA A 203 -4.02 -6.07 -20.59
N LEU A 204 -4.29 -7.13 -21.39
CA LEU A 204 -4.65 -8.45 -20.88
C LEU A 204 -3.52 -9.07 -20.04
N VAL A 205 -2.27 -8.98 -20.50
CA VAL A 205 -1.14 -9.55 -19.76
C VAL A 205 -0.92 -8.82 -18.44
N GLY A 206 -1.28 -7.54 -18.35
CA GLY A 206 -1.26 -6.77 -17.11
C GLY A 206 -2.17 -7.38 -16.05
N VAL A 207 -3.37 -7.81 -16.43
CA VAL A 207 -4.30 -8.55 -15.54
C VAL A 207 -3.70 -9.88 -15.14
N ASP A 208 -3.10 -10.62 -16.08
CA ASP A 208 -2.58 -11.95 -15.77
C ASP A 208 -1.41 -11.94 -14.81
N ILE A 209 -0.50 -10.99 -15.02
CA ILE A 209 0.59 -10.73 -14.10
C ILE A 209 0.03 -10.37 -12.73
N PHE A 210 -0.94 -9.45 -12.66
CA PHE A 210 -1.52 -9.02 -11.38
C PHE A 210 -2.07 -10.20 -10.58
N MET A 211 -2.98 -10.97 -11.17
CA MET A 211 -3.63 -12.10 -10.52
C MET A 211 -2.62 -13.19 -10.11
N ASN A 212 -1.63 -13.48 -10.95
CA ASN A 212 -0.55 -14.42 -10.59
C ASN A 212 0.28 -13.92 -9.39
N LEU A 213 0.56 -12.63 -9.32
CA LEU A 213 1.26 -12.03 -8.18
C LEU A 213 0.43 -12.13 -6.89
N ILE A 214 -0.89 -11.93 -6.97
CA ILE A 214 -1.78 -12.11 -5.82
C ILE A 214 -1.72 -13.56 -5.34
N LEU A 215 -1.98 -14.53 -6.22
CA LEU A 215 -1.95 -15.95 -5.88
C LEU A 215 -0.59 -16.39 -5.33
N ALA A 216 0.49 -15.92 -5.95
CA ALA A 216 1.82 -16.23 -5.48
C ALA A 216 2.03 -15.78 -4.04
N LYS A 217 1.53 -14.59 -3.69
CA LYS A 217 1.57 -14.11 -2.31
C LYS A 217 0.70 -14.93 -1.39
N MET A 218 -0.53 -15.27 -1.81
CA MET A 218 -1.47 -16.07 -1.00
C MET A 218 -0.88 -17.44 -0.67
N TRP A 219 -0.30 -18.11 -1.66
CA TRP A 219 0.21 -19.48 -1.52
C TRP A 219 1.67 -19.54 -1.05
N GLY A 220 2.38 -18.42 -1.03
CA GLY A 220 3.80 -18.35 -0.68
C GLY A 220 4.73 -19.05 -1.69
N LYS A 221 4.22 -19.41 -2.87
CA LYS A 221 4.93 -20.12 -3.93
C LYS A 221 4.39 -19.69 -5.30
N LYS A 222 5.08 -20.05 -6.38
CA LYS A 222 4.56 -19.79 -7.73
C LYS A 222 3.26 -20.60 -7.96
N PRO A 223 2.17 -19.96 -8.41
CA PRO A 223 0.98 -20.69 -8.83
C PRO A 223 1.27 -21.58 -10.03
N ASP A 224 0.63 -22.74 -10.05
CA ASP A 224 0.63 -23.69 -11.16
C ASP A 224 -0.84 -23.93 -11.56
N ILE A 225 -1.48 -22.86 -12.03
CA ILE A 225 -2.89 -22.84 -12.45
C ILE A 225 -3.08 -21.81 -13.57
N ASN A 226 -4.03 -22.07 -14.47
CA ASN A 226 -4.45 -21.05 -15.42
C ASN A 226 -5.29 -19.98 -14.71
N ILE A 227 -5.18 -18.75 -15.19
CA ILE A 227 -5.92 -17.61 -14.65
C ILE A 227 -7.44 -17.77 -14.71
N GLU A 228 -7.91 -18.44 -15.77
CA GLU A 228 -9.34 -18.70 -16.02
C GLU A 228 -9.92 -19.67 -14.96
N ASP A 229 -9.06 -20.46 -14.30
CA ASP A 229 -9.45 -21.48 -13.34
C ASP A 229 -9.29 -21.02 -11.88
N ILE A 230 -8.84 -19.79 -11.62
CA ILE A 230 -8.49 -19.33 -10.25
C ILE A 230 -9.63 -19.52 -9.27
N PHE A 231 -10.84 -19.12 -9.64
CA PHE A 231 -12.01 -19.18 -8.75
C PHE A 231 -12.63 -20.58 -8.64
N THR A 232 -12.08 -21.57 -9.34
CA THR A 232 -12.42 -22.98 -9.11
C THR A 232 -11.68 -23.55 -7.89
N VAL A 233 -10.58 -22.91 -7.47
CA VAL A 233 -9.72 -23.38 -6.37
C VAL A 233 -9.54 -22.37 -5.24
N VAL A 234 -9.89 -21.10 -5.45
CA VAL A 234 -9.86 -20.05 -4.43
C VAL A 234 -11.25 -19.41 -4.34
N ASP A 235 -11.74 -19.22 -3.12
CA ASP A 235 -12.97 -18.45 -2.91
C ASP A 235 -12.80 -17.01 -3.42
N GLU A 236 -13.75 -16.55 -4.24
CA GLU A 236 -13.66 -15.24 -4.89
C GLU A 236 -13.65 -14.09 -3.87
N THR A 237 -14.43 -14.20 -2.78
CA THR A 237 -14.51 -13.18 -1.74
C THR A 237 -13.19 -13.10 -0.96
N GLU A 238 -12.61 -14.25 -0.62
CA GLU A 238 -11.29 -14.36 0.02
C GLU A 238 -10.20 -13.76 -0.87
N PHE A 239 -10.19 -14.12 -2.16
CA PHE A 239 -9.21 -13.63 -3.12
C PHE A 239 -9.23 -12.10 -3.23
N TRP A 240 -10.41 -11.49 -3.39
CA TRP A 240 -10.52 -10.05 -3.53
C TRP A 240 -10.25 -9.30 -2.23
N THR A 241 -10.62 -9.88 -1.08
CA THR A 241 -10.29 -9.32 0.23
C THR A 241 -8.79 -9.30 0.47
N PHE A 242 -8.12 -10.43 0.17
CA PHE A 242 -6.67 -10.53 0.23
C PHE A 242 -5.99 -9.57 -0.76
N THR A 243 -6.50 -9.49 -1.98
CA THR A 243 -5.99 -8.57 -3.02
C THR A 243 -6.00 -7.13 -2.51
N ARG A 244 -7.12 -6.65 -1.95
CA ARG A 244 -7.23 -5.29 -1.42
C ARG A 244 -6.25 -5.02 -0.29
N SER A 245 -6.07 -5.99 0.62
CA SER A 245 -5.05 -5.92 1.67
C SER A 245 -3.64 -5.84 1.08
N LEU A 246 -3.33 -6.69 0.09
CA LEU A 246 -2.01 -6.73 -0.54
C LEU A 246 -1.68 -5.48 -1.35
N VAL A 247 -2.66 -4.76 -1.91
CA VAL A 247 -2.40 -3.51 -2.66
C VAL A 247 -2.58 -2.26 -1.81
N GLN A 248 -2.94 -2.39 -0.54
CA GLN A 248 -3.15 -1.25 0.34
C GLN A 248 -1.87 -0.40 0.44
N GLY A 249 -2.00 0.90 0.21
CA GLY A 249 -0.86 1.84 0.22
C GLY A 249 -0.01 1.81 -1.06
N THR A 250 -0.42 1.06 -2.10
CA THR A 250 0.19 1.14 -3.44
C THR A 250 -0.79 1.57 -4.52
N VAL A 251 -2.09 1.61 -4.21
CA VAL A 251 -3.13 2.20 -5.07
C VAL A 251 -2.85 3.69 -5.25
N ASP A 252 -2.87 4.15 -6.49
CA ASP A 252 -2.60 5.51 -6.93
C ASP A 252 -1.20 6.03 -6.51
N VAL A 253 -0.17 5.17 -6.49
CA VAL A 253 1.22 5.53 -6.12
C VAL A 253 2.20 5.40 -7.31
N ASN A 254 3.03 6.43 -7.57
CA ASN A 254 4.05 6.41 -8.65
C ASN A 254 5.25 5.50 -8.31
N VAL A 255 6.00 5.04 -9.32
CA VAL A 255 7.23 4.24 -9.15
C VAL A 255 8.49 5.07 -9.51
N GLY A 256 9.07 5.78 -8.53
CA GLY A 256 10.43 6.41 -8.53
C GLY A 256 10.52 7.93 -8.82
N GLY A 257 11.38 8.76 -8.18
CA GLY A 257 12.46 8.61 -7.14
C GLY A 257 13.05 10.00 -6.73
N PRO A 258 14.16 10.18 -5.94
CA PRO A 258 15.12 9.24 -5.32
C PRO A 258 15.38 9.45 -3.78
N TRP A 259 16.22 8.61 -3.18
CA TRP A 259 17.12 9.04 -2.08
C TRP A 259 18.07 10.07 -2.72
N ASN A 260 18.16 11.29 -2.18
CA ASN A 260 18.94 12.40 -2.72
C ASN A 260 20.33 11.94 -3.23
N SER A 261 20.52 11.94 -4.55
CA SER A 261 21.86 12.12 -5.13
C SER A 261 21.90 13.54 -5.71
N LYS A 262 22.90 14.29 -5.24
CA LYS A 262 23.25 15.69 -5.57
C LYS A 262 22.60 16.78 -4.70
N ASN A 263 23.13 16.93 -3.49
CA ASN A 263 23.67 18.23 -3.09
C ASN A 263 25.11 18.02 -2.56
N PRO A 264 26.00 19.01 -2.71
CA PRO A 264 27.45 18.84 -2.66
C PRO A 264 28.00 18.89 -1.23
N ALA A 265 29.13 18.20 -1.06
CA ALA A 265 30.13 18.36 0.01
C ALA A 265 29.65 18.26 1.47
N TYR A 266 29.75 17.05 2.03
CA TYR A 266 30.26 16.88 3.39
C TYR A 266 31.29 15.75 3.37
N LYS A 267 32.56 16.11 3.55
CA LYS A 267 33.68 15.16 3.70
C LYS A 267 33.73 14.73 5.17
N GLY A 268 33.53 13.44 5.41
CA GLY A 268 33.81 12.76 6.69
C GLY A 268 34.64 11.49 6.41
N PRO A 269 35.42 11.00 7.39
CA PRO A 269 36.78 10.50 7.14
C PRO A 269 36.82 9.15 6.43
N GLN A 270 37.86 9.01 5.59
CA GLN A 270 38.26 7.76 4.95
C GLN A 270 38.55 6.69 6.01
N LEU A 271 37.98 5.50 5.81
CA LEU A 271 38.46 4.28 6.43
C LEU A 271 38.74 3.25 5.33
N THR A 272 39.93 2.71 5.44
CA THR A 272 40.64 1.82 4.53
C THR A 272 40.20 0.37 4.64
N ASN A 273 40.34 -0.33 3.51
CA ASN A 273 40.54 -1.77 3.31
C ASN A 273 39.44 -2.76 3.73
N ASP A 274 38.94 -3.44 2.68
CA ASP A 274 38.76 -4.89 2.54
C ASP A 274 38.48 -5.72 3.79
N GLU A 275 37.22 -6.15 3.92
CA GLU A 275 36.86 -7.49 4.43
C GLU A 275 35.45 -7.86 3.96
N GLU A 276 35.30 -9.08 3.46
CA GLU A 276 34.06 -9.66 2.94
C GLU A 276 32.98 -9.72 4.03
N ILE A 277 31.81 -9.09 3.81
CA ILE A 277 30.65 -9.22 4.70
C ILE A 277 29.46 -9.82 3.96
N SER A 278 29.01 -10.95 4.49
CA SER A 278 27.86 -11.74 4.05
C SER A 278 26.55 -10.94 3.99
N VAL A 279 25.75 -11.24 2.97
CA VAL A 279 24.46 -10.61 2.68
C VAL A 279 23.40 -11.08 3.68
N LYS A 280 23.22 -10.37 4.80
CA LYS A 280 21.97 -10.35 5.58
C LYS A 280 21.65 -8.93 6.06
N ASP A 281 20.35 -8.65 6.17
CA ASP A 281 19.74 -7.46 6.79
C ASP A 281 19.71 -6.12 6.04
N LYS A 282 18.82 -6.02 5.05
CA LYS A 282 18.18 -4.73 4.67
C LYS A 282 16.65 -4.72 4.75
N GLU A 283 16.01 -5.72 5.37
CA GLU A 283 14.53 -5.81 5.46
C GLU A 283 13.90 -5.22 6.74
N THR A 284 14.67 -4.73 7.70
CA THR A 284 14.19 -4.56 9.09
C THR A 284 13.83 -3.12 9.52
N ARG A 285 13.76 -2.14 8.63
CA ARG A 285 13.59 -0.72 9.05
C ARG A 285 12.18 -0.26 9.42
N ALA A 286 11.12 -1.08 9.25
CA ALA A 286 9.74 -0.66 9.55
C ALA A 286 9.26 -1.00 10.98
N TYR A 287 9.94 -1.92 11.67
CA TYR A 287 9.60 -2.31 13.04
C TYR A 287 10.87 -2.21 13.88
N VAL A 288 10.84 -1.40 14.94
CA VAL A 288 11.95 -1.30 15.88
C VAL A 288 12.08 -2.65 16.60
N LEU A 289 13.06 -3.45 16.20
CA LEU A 289 13.39 -4.72 16.83
C LEU A 289 13.88 -4.44 18.25
N ARG A 290 13.22 -5.03 19.24
CA ARG A 290 13.46 -4.75 20.65
C ARG A 290 14.42 -5.80 21.22
N GLN A 291 15.55 -5.36 21.76
CA GLN A 291 16.57 -6.22 22.40
C GLN A 291 16.27 -6.51 23.89
N ARG A 292 15.25 -5.87 24.47
CA ARG A 292 14.87 -5.99 25.90
C ARG A 292 13.55 -6.75 26.07
N PRO A 293 13.37 -7.51 27.16
CA PRO A 293 12.11 -8.18 27.47
C PRO A 293 10.96 -7.16 27.55
N LEU A 294 9.75 -7.59 27.16
CA LEU A 294 8.53 -6.80 27.24
C LEU A 294 7.83 -6.94 28.59
N TYR A 295 7.78 -8.18 29.09
CA TYR A 295 7.24 -8.50 30.40
C TYR A 295 8.41 -8.63 31.36
N TYR A 296 8.54 -7.61 32.22
CA TYR A 296 9.48 -7.64 33.35
C TYR A 296 8.89 -8.34 34.57
N ASN A 297 7.57 -8.57 34.58
CA ASN A 297 6.83 -9.26 35.63
C ASN A 297 7.08 -8.68 37.04
N CYS A 298 7.23 -7.36 37.17
CA CYS A 298 7.43 -6.71 38.47
C CYS A 298 6.13 -6.74 39.28
N TYR A 299 6.18 -7.18 40.54
CA TYR A 299 5.00 -7.26 41.39
C TYR A 299 4.65 -5.91 42.00
N LEU A 300 3.37 -5.54 41.93
CA LEU A 300 2.80 -4.37 42.58
C LEU A 300 1.89 -4.84 43.72
N LEU A 301 2.19 -4.45 44.95
CA LEU A 301 1.44 -4.81 46.16
C LEU A 301 0.63 -3.63 46.70
N ALA A 302 -0.48 -3.94 47.37
CA ALA A 302 -1.26 -3.01 48.19
C ALA A 302 -0.56 -2.75 49.55
N PRO A 303 -0.98 -1.71 50.31
CA PRO A 303 -0.39 -1.39 51.61
C PRO A 303 -0.41 -2.55 52.63
N ASP A 304 -1.39 -3.45 52.52
CA ASP A 304 -1.53 -4.66 53.36
C ASP A 304 -0.73 -5.87 52.86
N GLY A 305 -0.03 -5.73 51.73
CA GLY A 305 0.78 -6.78 51.11
C GLY A 305 0.04 -7.65 50.08
N GLU A 306 -1.25 -7.40 49.82
CA GLU A 306 -1.98 -8.12 48.77
C GLU A 306 -1.39 -7.81 47.38
N SER A 307 -1.22 -8.84 46.55
CA SER A 307 -0.74 -8.66 45.17
C SER A 307 -1.83 -8.08 44.28
N LEU A 308 -1.52 -6.99 43.57
CA LEU A 308 -2.45 -6.29 42.69
C LEU A 308 -2.27 -6.70 41.23
N CYS A 309 -1.03 -6.72 40.74
CA CYS A 309 -0.71 -7.13 39.38
C CYS A 309 0.81 -7.29 39.17
N THR A 310 1.18 -7.96 38.08
CA THR A 310 2.50 -7.82 37.46
C THR A 310 2.53 -6.63 36.51
N CYS A 311 3.64 -5.91 36.45
CA CYS A 311 3.80 -4.71 35.63
C CYS A 311 5.20 -4.55 35.02
N ASP A 312 5.35 -3.52 34.18
CA ASP A 312 6.63 -3.14 33.58
C ASP A 312 7.49 -2.40 34.61
N ILE A 313 8.81 -2.64 34.57
CA ILE A 313 9.76 -2.05 35.52
C ILE A 313 9.65 -0.53 35.59
N LYS A 314 9.41 0.16 34.47
CA LYS A 314 9.29 1.62 34.44
C LYS A 314 8.08 2.12 35.23
N LYS A 315 7.00 1.33 35.28
CA LYS A 315 5.80 1.69 36.06
C LYS A 315 6.08 1.53 37.55
N ALA A 316 6.78 0.46 37.93
CA ALA A 316 7.18 0.23 39.31
C ALA A 316 8.15 1.31 39.81
N GLU A 317 9.17 1.62 39.01
CA GLU A 317 10.13 2.72 39.28
C GLU A 317 9.42 4.07 39.40
N TRP A 318 8.47 4.39 38.51
CA TRP A 318 7.72 5.64 38.58
C TRP A 318 6.97 5.81 39.91
N TYR A 319 6.39 4.75 40.48
CA TYR A 319 5.74 4.86 41.79
C TYR A 319 6.74 5.14 42.91
N ILE A 320 7.93 4.54 42.86
CA ILE A 320 9.01 4.81 43.82
C ILE A 320 9.48 6.27 43.68
N GLU A 321 9.79 6.71 42.46
CA GLU A 321 10.27 8.06 42.17
C GLU A 321 9.28 9.15 42.59
N LYS A 322 7.97 8.85 42.53
CA LYS A 322 6.92 9.75 43.00
C LYS A 322 6.66 9.67 44.51
N GLY A 323 7.40 8.83 45.24
CA GLY A 323 7.21 8.62 46.67
C GLY A 323 5.89 7.94 47.01
N LEU A 324 5.27 7.26 46.05
CA LEU A 324 3.97 6.59 46.17
C LEU A 324 4.08 5.10 46.52
N ALA A 325 5.27 4.52 46.42
CA ALA A 325 5.56 3.13 46.76
C ALA A 325 6.96 2.97 47.35
N ASP A 326 7.17 1.90 48.12
CA ASP A 326 8.49 1.45 48.56
C ASP A 326 8.90 0.18 47.81
N LYS A 327 10.20 0.03 47.54
CA LYS A 327 10.76 -1.22 47.02
C LYS A 327 10.82 -2.25 48.16
N VAL A 328 10.22 -3.42 47.96
CA VAL A 328 10.14 -4.49 48.97
C VAL A 328 11.03 -5.68 48.62
N ASN A 329 11.22 -5.98 47.33
CA ASN A 329 12.10 -7.05 46.87
C ASN A 329 12.83 -6.67 45.57
N ASP A 330 14.04 -7.20 45.38
CA ASP A 330 14.88 -6.98 44.21
C ASP A 330 14.61 -7.97 43.07
N ASP A 331 14.40 -9.25 43.39
CA ASP A 331 14.11 -10.31 42.42
C ASP A 331 13.11 -11.35 43.01
N PRO A 332 11.89 -11.49 42.44
CA PRO A 332 11.31 -10.62 41.42
C PRO A 332 11.13 -9.19 41.94
N PHE A 333 11.41 -8.20 41.09
CA PHE A 333 11.33 -6.79 41.48
C PHE A 333 9.91 -6.44 41.96
N THR A 334 9.80 -6.05 43.23
CA THR A 334 8.50 -5.90 43.90
C THR A 334 8.41 -4.55 44.59
N VAL A 335 7.30 -3.85 44.36
CA VAL A 335 7.02 -2.54 44.96
C VAL A 335 5.67 -2.57 45.67
N GLN A 336 5.59 -1.91 46.82
CA GLN A 336 4.39 -1.83 47.64
C GLN A 336 3.88 -0.39 47.69
N LEU A 337 2.63 -0.20 47.29
CA LEU A 337 1.98 1.11 47.32
C LEU A 337 1.78 1.60 48.75
N LYS A 338 1.89 2.91 48.94
CA LYS A 338 1.64 3.62 50.21
C LYS A 338 0.19 4.09 50.37
N PHE A 339 -0.65 3.81 49.39
CA PHE A 339 -2.04 4.27 49.33
C PHE A 339 -2.95 3.14 48.85
N GLU A 340 -4.23 3.26 49.17
CA GLU A 340 -5.25 2.29 48.79
C GLU A 340 -5.58 2.42 47.29
N PRO A 341 -5.41 1.35 46.49
CA PRO A 341 -5.74 1.40 45.06
C PRO A 341 -7.25 1.47 44.83
N ALA A 342 -7.67 2.09 43.72
CA ALA A 342 -9.08 2.20 43.36
C ALA A 342 -9.76 0.85 43.03
N GLY A 343 -8.99 -0.22 42.85
CA GLY A 343 -9.50 -1.56 42.57
C GLY A 343 -8.50 -2.64 42.94
N ARG A 344 -9.02 -3.78 43.39
CA ARG A 344 -8.25 -4.99 43.76
C ARG A 344 -8.68 -6.17 42.89
N PRO A 345 -7.83 -7.19 42.71
CA PRO A 345 -8.21 -8.40 41.98
C PRO A 345 -9.42 -9.10 42.62
N ALA A 346 -10.37 -9.54 41.81
CA ALA A 346 -11.56 -10.24 42.31
C ALA A 346 -11.28 -11.72 42.68
N SER A 347 -10.19 -12.28 42.17
CA SER A 347 -9.79 -13.68 42.37
C SER A 347 -8.27 -13.80 42.40
N LYS A 348 -7.77 -14.84 43.08
CA LYS A 348 -6.36 -15.23 43.03
C LYS A 348 -5.94 -15.73 41.64
N ASP A 349 -6.90 -16.21 40.85
CA ASP A 349 -6.71 -16.67 39.46
C ASP A 349 -7.01 -15.56 38.44
N ASP A 350 -6.38 -14.40 38.61
CA ASP A 350 -6.58 -13.23 37.75
C ASP A 350 -5.48 -13.09 36.68
N TYR A 351 -5.88 -12.69 35.46
CA TYR A 351 -4.96 -12.48 34.34
C TYR A 351 -3.83 -11.49 34.65
N TYR A 352 -4.05 -10.47 35.46
CA TYR A 352 -3.05 -9.46 35.81
C TYR A 352 -2.08 -9.93 36.90
N LEU A 353 -2.40 -11.00 37.64
CA LEU A 353 -1.53 -11.56 38.67
C LEU A 353 -0.50 -12.54 38.11
N GLN A 354 -0.79 -13.19 36.99
CA GLN A 354 0.14 -14.16 36.39
C GLN A 354 1.38 -13.46 35.79
N GLU A 355 2.52 -14.13 35.91
CA GLU A 355 3.73 -13.85 35.13
C GLU A 355 3.50 -14.23 33.67
N LYS A 356 4.13 -13.47 32.76
CA LYS A 356 4.00 -13.69 31.32
C LYS A 356 5.36 -13.92 30.70
N GLU A 357 5.42 -14.91 29.83
CA GLU A 357 6.63 -15.22 29.08
C GLU A 357 6.82 -14.26 27.90
N ASN A 358 8.08 -13.94 27.62
CA ASN A 358 8.49 -13.11 26.49
C ASN A 358 8.62 -13.95 25.21
N ILE A 359 7.53 -14.55 24.77
CA ILE A 359 7.48 -15.43 23.60
C ILE A 359 6.33 -15.05 22.66
N CYS A 360 6.44 -15.44 21.40
CA CYS A 360 5.31 -15.38 20.48
C CYS A 360 4.19 -16.30 20.98
N VAL A 361 3.02 -15.73 21.30
CA VAL A 361 1.88 -16.52 21.81
C VAL A 361 1.34 -17.53 20.79
N VAL A 362 1.71 -17.38 19.51
CA VAL A 362 1.25 -18.25 18.43
C VAL A 362 2.16 -19.46 18.24
N CYS A 363 3.45 -19.22 18.01
CA CYS A 363 4.40 -20.29 17.64
C CYS A 363 5.50 -20.55 18.68
N GLY A 364 5.57 -19.77 19.76
CA GLY A 364 6.57 -19.95 20.83
C GLY A 364 7.97 -19.40 20.52
N SER A 365 8.19 -18.80 19.33
CA SER A 365 9.48 -18.17 18.99
C SER A 365 9.89 -17.12 20.05
N LYS A 366 11.16 -17.18 20.44
CA LYS A 366 11.80 -16.31 21.45
C LYS A 366 12.70 -15.24 20.84
N ASP A 367 12.88 -15.24 19.52
CA ASP A 367 13.93 -14.46 18.85
C ASP A 367 13.63 -12.96 18.86
N SER A 368 12.43 -12.58 18.39
CA SER A 368 11.97 -11.19 18.33
C SER A 368 10.45 -11.12 18.27
N PHE A 369 9.86 -10.26 19.09
CA PHE A 369 8.41 -10.11 19.21
C PHE A 369 7.96 -8.64 19.23
N VAL A 370 6.76 -8.40 18.72
CA VAL A 370 6.07 -7.11 18.69
C VAL A 370 4.75 -7.19 19.45
N ARG A 371 4.30 -6.05 19.98
CA ARG A 371 3.00 -5.93 20.66
C ARG A 371 1.88 -5.95 19.63
N LYS A 372 1.12 -7.04 19.59
CA LYS A 372 -0.14 -7.15 18.87
C LYS A 372 -1.28 -6.67 19.76
N GLN A 373 -2.11 -5.79 19.22
CA GLN A 373 -3.37 -5.40 19.85
C GLN A 373 -4.49 -6.20 19.21
N VAL A 374 -5.03 -7.18 19.95
CA VAL A 374 -6.09 -8.08 19.48
C VAL A 374 -7.32 -7.28 19.09
N VAL A 375 -7.74 -6.33 19.93
CA VAL A 375 -8.69 -5.27 19.57
C VAL A 375 -7.90 -4.06 19.05
N PRO A 376 -8.01 -3.67 17.77
CA PRO A 376 -7.20 -2.60 17.21
C PRO A 376 -7.42 -1.22 17.85
N LYS A 377 -6.35 -0.40 17.96
CA LYS A 377 -6.41 0.98 18.50
C LYS A 377 -7.41 1.86 17.78
N GLU A 378 -7.60 1.65 16.48
CA GLU A 378 -8.50 2.46 15.66
C GLU A 378 -9.94 2.42 16.18
N TYR A 379 -10.35 1.32 16.82
CA TYR A 379 -11.66 1.18 17.45
C TYR A 379 -11.60 1.51 18.94
N ARG A 380 -10.66 0.90 19.67
CA ARG A 380 -10.58 1.01 21.14
C ARG A 380 -10.46 2.46 21.63
N ARG A 381 -9.85 3.35 20.83
CA ARG A 381 -9.79 4.79 21.17
C ARG A 381 -11.18 5.44 21.34
N TYR A 382 -12.22 4.89 20.74
CA TYR A 382 -13.59 5.40 20.78
C TYR A 382 -14.48 4.70 21.82
N PHE A 383 -13.96 3.70 22.54
CA PHE A 383 -14.71 3.04 23.62
C PHE A 383 -14.94 3.96 24.83
N PRO A 384 -15.95 3.69 25.66
CA PRO A 384 -16.11 4.35 26.97
C PRO A 384 -14.93 4.02 27.90
N PRO A 385 -14.64 4.85 28.92
CA PRO A 385 -13.54 4.63 29.86
C PRO A 385 -13.55 3.24 30.52
N SER A 386 -14.71 2.74 30.93
CA SER A 386 -14.89 1.43 31.56
C SER A 386 -14.33 0.26 30.73
N LEU A 387 -14.40 0.35 29.38
CA LEU A 387 -13.88 -0.67 28.46
C LEU A 387 -12.45 -0.39 27.98
N LYS A 388 -11.90 0.78 28.32
CA LYS A 388 -10.49 1.12 28.09
C LYS A 388 -9.62 0.65 29.25
N ASP A 389 -10.21 0.53 30.43
CA ASP A 389 -9.54 -0.01 31.59
C ASP A 389 -9.08 -1.45 31.29
N HIS A 390 -7.85 -1.72 31.72
CA HIS A 390 -7.21 -3.01 31.53
C HIS A 390 -7.08 -3.52 30.09
N ALA A 391 -6.93 -2.58 29.15
CA ALA A 391 -6.60 -2.84 27.75
C ALA A 391 -5.38 -3.76 27.53
N SER A 392 -4.52 -3.94 28.54
CA SER A 392 -3.39 -4.88 28.53
C SER A 392 -3.81 -6.33 28.31
N HIS A 393 -5.06 -6.71 28.61
CA HIS A 393 -5.60 -8.03 28.29
C HIS A 393 -5.51 -8.35 26.79
N ASP A 394 -5.75 -7.36 25.94
CA ASP A 394 -5.72 -7.52 24.48
C ASP A 394 -4.37 -7.17 23.86
N ILE A 395 -3.32 -7.03 24.68
CA ILE A 395 -1.95 -6.80 24.21
C ILE A 395 -1.18 -8.11 24.34
N LEU A 396 -0.89 -8.75 23.22
CA LEU A 396 -0.16 -10.01 23.15
C LEU A 396 1.16 -9.84 22.40
N LEU A 397 2.06 -10.80 22.57
CA LEU A 397 3.35 -10.84 21.87
C LEU A 397 3.28 -11.75 20.65
N LEU A 398 3.68 -11.24 19.48
CA LEU A 398 3.83 -12.02 18.26
C LEU A 398 5.21 -11.84 17.68
N CYS A 399 5.81 -12.91 17.14
CA CYS A 399 6.98 -12.76 16.27
C CYS A 399 6.59 -12.06 14.96
N MET A 400 7.58 -11.55 14.22
CA MET A 400 7.32 -10.77 13.00
C MET A 400 6.47 -11.51 11.97
N SER A 401 6.74 -12.81 11.74
CA SER A 401 5.97 -13.62 10.79
C SER A 401 4.51 -13.79 11.23
N CYS A 402 4.28 -14.10 12.51
CA CYS A 402 2.93 -14.21 13.06
C CYS A 402 2.21 -12.86 13.11
N HIS A 403 2.92 -11.75 13.34
CA HIS A 403 2.34 -10.41 13.32
C HIS A 403 1.85 -10.02 11.93
N VAL A 404 2.66 -10.26 10.88
CA VAL A 404 2.26 -10.02 9.49
C VAL A 404 1.02 -10.85 9.14
N ARG A 405 1.01 -12.14 9.49
CA ARG A 405 -0.14 -13.03 9.27
C ARG A 405 -1.40 -12.56 10.03
N SER A 406 -1.25 -12.19 11.30
CA SER A 406 -2.36 -11.66 12.10
C SER A 406 -2.93 -10.38 11.49
N THR A 407 -2.07 -9.48 11.00
CA THR A 407 -2.49 -8.23 10.35
C THR A 407 -3.33 -8.51 9.09
N GLN A 408 -3.01 -9.57 8.34
CA GLN A 408 -3.81 -9.98 7.19
C GLN A 408 -5.21 -10.42 7.62
N TYR A 409 -5.33 -11.29 8.64
CA TYR A 409 -6.64 -11.73 9.15
C TYR A 409 -7.45 -10.60 9.80
N ASP A 410 -6.80 -9.69 10.52
CA ASP A 410 -7.45 -8.50 11.06
C ASP A 410 -8.03 -7.63 9.95
N THR A 411 -7.32 -7.53 8.82
CA THR A 411 -7.75 -6.76 7.67
C THR A 411 -9.03 -7.35 7.07
N THR A 412 -9.16 -8.67 7.02
CA THR A 412 -10.39 -9.34 6.59
C THR A 412 -11.58 -8.94 7.47
N LEU A 413 -11.47 -9.08 8.79
CA LEU A 413 -12.54 -8.68 9.71
C LEU A 413 -12.85 -7.17 9.61
N ARG A 414 -11.81 -6.36 9.45
CA ARG A 414 -11.94 -4.91 9.27
C ARG A 414 -12.77 -4.55 8.03
N TYR A 415 -12.57 -5.23 6.89
CA TYR A 415 -13.41 -5.02 5.70
C TYR A 415 -14.84 -5.53 5.86
N GLN A 416 -15.06 -6.65 6.56
CA GLN A 416 -16.41 -7.11 6.90
C GLN A 416 -17.15 -6.06 7.73
N LEU A 417 -16.50 -5.50 8.75
CA LEU A 417 -17.05 -4.42 9.57
C LEU A 417 -17.35 -3.16 8.75
N ALA A 418 -16.53 -2.87 7.74
CA ALA A 418 -16.74 -1.72 6.86
C ALA A 418 -18.04 -1.86 6.06
N ASP A 419 -18.31 -3.06 5.54
CA ASP A 419 -19.53 -3.37 4.80
C ASP A 419 -20.76 -3.38 5.72
N GLU A 420 -20.70 -4.15 6.81
CA GLU A 420 -21.79 -4.32 7.78
C GLU A 420 -22.22 -3.00 8.43
N CYS A 421 -21.27 -2.12 8.75
CA CYS A 421 -21.56 -0.85 9.42
C CYS A 421 -21.78 0.32 8.45
N ASN A 422 -21.74 0.07 7.13
CA ASN A 422 -21.68 1.12 6.10
C ASN A 422 -20.61 2.18 6.41
N ALA A 423 -19.44 1.71 6.83
CA ALA A 423 -18.32 2.51 7.28
C ALA A 423 -17.12 2.25 6.37
N PRO A 424 -17.07 2.83 5.16
CA PRO A 424 -16.03 2.51 4.18
C PRO A 424 -14.63 2.75 4.74
N ILE A 425 -13.73 1.79 4.53
CA ILE A 425 -12.32 1.97 4.82
C ILE A 425 -11.77 2.92 3.78
N ASP A 426 -11.43 4.12 4.22
CA ASP A 426 -10.88 5.15 3.37
C ASP A 426 -9.60 4.65 2.67
N MET A 427 -9.69 4.50 1.36
CA MET A 427 -8.59 4.20 0.43
C MET A 427 -8.01 5.51 -0.14
N GLY A 428 -8.09 6.61 0.62
CA GLY A 428 -7.63 7.95 0.25
C GLY A 428 -8.66 8.78 -0.51
N SER A 429 -9.97 8.57 -0.31
CA SER A 429 -11.06 9.43 -0.80
C SER A 429 -11.54 10.45 0.24
N GLY A 430 -11.35 10.20 1.53
CA GLY A 430 -11.71 11.11 2.62
C GLY A 430 -10.49 11.58 3.38
N THR A 431 -9.75 12.58 2.87
CA THR A 431 -8.63 13.08 3.67
C THR A 431 -9.16 13.85 4.89
N LYS A 432 -8.60 13.55 6.06
CA LYS A 432 -8.88 14.30 7.31
C LYS A 432 -8.67 15.81 7.11
N GLN A 433 -7.74 16.17 6.25
CA GLN A 433 -7.47 17.54 5.84
C GLN A 433 -7.65 17.67 4.34
N LEU A 434 -8.43 18.64 3.90
CA LEU A 434 -8.52 19.07 2.51
C LEU A 434 -7.45 20.12 2.25
N SER A 435 -6.88 20.11 1.06
CA SER A 435 -6.02 21.18 0.59
C SER A 435 -6.85 22.18 -0.21
N ASP A 436 -6.89 23.42 0.24
CA ASP A 436 -7.33 24.53 -0.59
C ASP A 436 -6.29 24.74 -1.70
N GLN A 437 -6.69 24.46 -2.94
CA GLN A 437 -5.76 24.49 -4.08
C GLN A 437 -5.30 25.91 -4.40
N ASP A 438 -6.12 26.92 -4.13
CA ASP A 438 -5.79 28.31 -4.46
C ASP A 438 -4.82 28.87 -3.43
N LEU A 439 -5.05 28.61 -2.14
CA LEU A 439 -4.06 28.90 -1.09
C LEU A 439 -2.74 28.14 -1.30
N GLN A 440 -2.81 26.90 -1.81
CA GLN A 440 -1.61 26.13 -2.15
C GLN A 440 -0.82 26.75 -3.31
N LYS A 441 -1.51 27.27 -4.34
CA LYS A 441 -0.89 27.99 -5.46
C LYS A 441 -0.24 29.29 -4.98
N VAL A 442 -0.95 30.08 -4.17
CA VAL A 442 -0.45 31.32 -3.54
C VAL A 442 0.82 31.04 -2.75
N ARG A 443 0.80 30.02 -1.89
CA ARG A 443 1.97 29.60 -1.11
C ARG A 443 3.15 29.20 -1.97
N SER A 444 2.89 28.45 -3.03
CA SER A 444 3.94 27.94 -3.93
C SER A 444 4.54 29.07 -4.77
N ALA A 445 3.72 30.02 -5.22
CA ALA A 445 4.14 31.21 -5.96
C ALA A 445 5.05 32.09 -5.11
N ALA A 446 4.63 32.39 -3.87
CA ALA A 446 5.41 33.19 -2.93
C ALA A 446 6.76 32.55 -2.58
N ARG A 447 6.78 31.23 -2.30
CA ARG A 447 8.02 30.49 -2.03
C ARG A 447 8.97 30.46 -3.21
N ALA A 448 8.44 30.36 -4.43
CA ALA A 448 9.26 30.39 -5.63
C ALA A 448 9.90 31.77 -5.82
N LEU A 449 9.15 32.86 -5.62
CA LEU A 449 9.65 34.23 -5.73
C LEU A 449 10.64 34.61 -4.63
N LEU A 450 10.49 34.07 -3.42
CA LEU A 450 11.41 34.28 -2.30
C LEU A 450 12.71 33.48 -2.41
N ASN A 451 12.78 32.45 -3.24
CA ASN A 451 13.95 31.58 -3.29
C ASN A 451 15.09 32.24 -4.09
N PRO A 452 16.17 32.70 -3.44
CA PRO A 452 17.24 33.43 -4.12
C PRO A 452 18.06 32.56 -5.08
N LYS A 453 17.93 31.23 -5.00
CA LYS A 453 18.61 30.26 -5.87
C LYS A 453 17.77 29.84 -7.07
N ALA A 454 16.50 30.26 -7.14
CA ALA A 454 15.60 29.82 -8.20
C ALA A 454 15.89 30.59 -9.51
N LYS A 455 16.29 29.85 -10.55
CA LYS A 455 16.40 30.38 -11.92
C LYS A 455 15.03 30.31 -12.59
N ILE A 456 14.18 31.29 -12.31
CA ILE A 456 12.81 31.35 -12.84
C ILE A 456 12.80 32.22 -14.11
N PRO A 457 12.31 31.72 -15.26
CA PRO A 457 12.11 32.53 -16.47
C PRO A 457 11.17 33.72 -16.22
N GLU A 458 11.38 34.86 -16.89
CA GLU A 458 10.58 36.08 -16.66
C GLU A 458 9.08 35.88 -16.89
N LEU A 459 8.70 35.18 -17.97
CA LEU A 459 7.30 34.78 -18.22
C LEU A 459 6.68 34.06 -17.01
N ARG A 460 7.43 33.11 -16.42
CA ARG A 460 6.97 32.36 -15.25
C ARG A 460 6.91 33.23 -14.00
N LYS A 461 7.80 34.20 -13.83
CA LYS A 461 7.70 35.17 -12.73
C LYS A 461 6.43 36.01 -12.83
N THR A 462 6.07 36.45 -14.03
CA THR A 462 4.82 37.20 -14.26
C THR A 462 3.59 36.37 -13.91
N GLU A 463 3.55 35.09 -14.29
CA GLU A 463 2.46 34.18 -13.91
C GLU A 463 2.35 33.98 -12.39
N LEU A 464 3.49 33.83 -11.71
CA LEU A 464 3.52 33.65 -10.25
C LEU A 464 3.09 34.93 -9.52
N LYS A 465 3.49 36.11 -10.01
CA LYS A 465 3.01 37.39 -9.50
C LYS A 465 1.52 37.53 -9.72
N LYS A 466 1.02 37.25 -10.92
CA LYS A 466 -0.42 37.28 -11.23
C LYS A 466 -1.25 36.41 -10.28
N THR A 467 -0.74 35.21 -9.94
CA THR A 467 -1.39 34.33 -8.94
C THR A 467 -1.51 34.99 -7.56
N LEU A 468 -0.54 35.81 -7.17
CA LEU A 468 -0.59 36.58 -5.92
C LEU A 468 -1.46 37.84 -6.06
N GLU A 469 -1.49 38.47 -7.23
CA GLU A 469 -2.33 39.64 -7.55
C GLU A 469 -3.81 39.27 -7.47
N ASP A 470 -4.18 38.15 -8.10
CA ASP A 470 -5.55 37.63 -8.10
C ASP A 470 -6.04 37.30 -6.67
N PHE A 471 -5.14 36.94 -5.75
CA PHE A 471 -5.48 36.57 -4.37
C PHE A 471 -5.50 37.76 -3.40
N TYR A 472 -4.46 38.60 -3.42
CA TYR A 472 -4.33 39.74 -2.48
C TYR A 472 -4.95 41.04 -3.02
N GLY A 473 -5.27 41.12 -4.31
CA GLY A 473 -5.79 42.33 -4.94
C GLY A 473 -4.79 43.48 -5.04
N ILE A 474 -3.48 43.18 -4.98
CA ILE A 474 -2.38 44.16 -5.01
C ILE A 474 -1.38 43.79 -6.09
N THR A 475 -0.68 44.78 -6.66
CA THR A 475 0.30 44.60 -7.75
C THR A 475 1.75 44.72 -7.31
N ASP A 476 2.00 45.24 -6.10
CA ASP A 476 3.35 45.35 -5.53
C ASP A 476 3.49 44.40 -4.33
N PHE A 477 4.54 43.58 -4.37
CA PHE A 477 4.78 42.52 -3.39
C PHE A 477 6.09 42.78 -2.68
N SER A 478 6.00 43.35 -1.48
CA SER A 478 7.15 43.48 -0.60
C SER A 478 7.63 42.10 -0.11
N PRO A 479 8.91 41.96 0.29
CA PRO A 479 9.42 40.72 0.87
C PRO A 479 8.61 40.20 2.06
N GLU A 480 8.00 41.09 2.84
CA GLU A 480 7.15 40.77 3.98
C GLU A 480 5.84 40.09 3.54
N ILE A 481 5.16 40.63 2.52
CA ILE A 481 3.93 40.06 1.96
C ILE A 481 4.20 38.68 1.35
N LEU A 482 5.32 38.55 0.63
CA LEU A 482 5.75 37.26 0.09
C LEU A 482 6.02 36.24 1.20
N THR A 483 6.59 36.67 2.33
CA THR A 483 6.86 35.79 3.48
C THR A 483 5.56 35.31 4.12
N GLN A 484 4.60 36.22 4.34
CA GLN A 484 3.26 35.87 4.83
C GLN A 484 2.55 34.88 3.88
N ALA A 485 2.57 35.15 2.57
CA ALA A 485 2.01 34.25 1.57
C ALA A 485 2.71 32.89 1.53
N ALA A 486 4.03 32.82 1.76
CA ALA A 486 4.80 31.57 1.79
C ALA A 486 4.50 30.68 3.02
N GLU A 487 3.93 31.27 4.07
CA GLU A 487 3.57 30.60 5.33
C GLU A 487 2.08 30.23 5.42
N ILE A 488 1.23 30.76 4.54
CA ILE A 488 -0.22 30.57 4.55
C ILE A 488 -0.64 29.09 4.72
N GLU A 489 -1.55 28.85 5.65
CA GLU A 489 -2.10 27.51 5.91
C GLU A 489 -3.13 27.19 4.84
N TYR A 490 -2.80 26.24 3.95
CA TYR A 490 -3.67 25.80 2.86
C TYR A 490 -4.40 24.49 3.18
N ARG A 491 -4.18 23.93 4.38
CA ARG A 491 -4.81 22.68 4.81
C ARG A 491 -5.93 23.00 5.79
N VAL A 492 -7.15 22.61 5.43
CA VAL A 492 -8.34 22.81 6.24
C VAL A 492 -8.86 21.47 6.70
N ASP A 493 -9.21 21.37 7.99
CA ASP A 493 -9.81 20.14 8.52
C ASP A 493 -11.16 19.88 7.82
N ASN A 494 -11.31 18.67 7.31
CA ASN A 494 -12.54 18.22 6.68
C ASN A 494 -13.58 17.92 7.76
N LYS A 495 -14.52 18.85 7.98
CA LYS A 495 -15.59 18.68 8.98
C LYS A 495 -16.50 17.48 8.70
N ASN A 496 -16.59 17.06 7.44
CA ASN A 496 -17.40 15.91 7.00
C ASN A 496 -16.62 14.59 7.09
N TYR A 497 -15.34 14.62 7.47
CA TYR A 497 -14.55 13.40 7.62
C TYR A 497 -14.92 12.66 8.91
N GLU A 498 -15.56 11.51 8.76
CA GLU A 498 -15.75 10.56 9.85
C GLU A 498 -14.81 9.36 9.71
N PRO A 499 -13.91 9.12 10.69
CA PRO A 499 -13.01 7.97 10.64
C PRO A 499 -13.79 6.65 10.68
N HIS A 500 -13.39 5.68 9.85
CA HIS A 500 -13.93 4.32 9.83
C HIS A 500 -14.13 3.74 11.25
N GLY A 501 -13.08 3.76 12.08
CA GLY A 501 -13.16 3.21 13.44
C GLY A 501 -14.20 3.90 14.34
N LYS A 502 -14.49 5.18 14.12
CA LYS A 502 -15.53 5.91 14.88
C LYS A 502 -16.92 5.46 14.45
N LEU A 503 -17.15 5.32 13.14
CA LEU A 503 -18.41 4.87 12.56
C LEU A 503 -18.75 3.45 13.00
N VAL A 504 -17.78 2.53 12.91
CA VAL A 504 -17.94 1.13 13.34
C VAL A 504 -18.27 1.05 14.83
N VAL A 505 -17.53 1.75 15.70
CA VAL A 505 -17.80 1.72 17.14
C VAL A 505 -19.18 2.28 17.45
N ARG A 506 -19.57 3.40 16.84
CA ARG A 506 -20.92 3.97 17.00
C ARG A 506 -22.01 3.01 16.56
N TYR A 507 -21.81 2.29 15.45
CA TYR A 507 -22.77 1.32 14.95
C TYR A 507 -22.89 0.12 15.91
N MET A 508 -21.75 -0.43 16.35
CA MET A 508 -21.70 -1.60 17.22
C MET A 508 -22.25 -1.33 18.62
N ASP A 509 -22.01 -0.14 19.15
CA ASP A 509 -22.57 0.30 20.43
C ASP A 509 -24.11 0.29 20.40
N LYS A 510 -24.69 0.73 19.27
CA LYS A 510 -26.15 0.70 19.05
C LYS A 510 -26.70 -0.68 18.71
N ASN A 511 -25.91 -1.54 18.06
CA ASN A 511 -26.36 -2.80 17.49
C ASN A 511 -25.50 -3.98 18.00
N GLY A 512 -25.80 -4.45 19.22
CA GLY A 512 -25.19 -5.64 19.80
C GLY A 512 -24.16 -5.38 20.91
N GLY A 513 -23.79 -4.13 21.16
CA GLY A 513 -22.95 -3.69 22.27
C GLY A 513 -21.45 -3.91 22.06
N LEU A 514 -20.63 -3.05 22.68
CA LEU A 514 -19.18 -3.07 22.50
C LEU A 514 -18.51 -4.33 23.05
N HIS A 515 -19.11 -5.02 24.02
CA HIS A 515 -18.62 -6.32 24.52
C HIS A 515 -18.68 -7.41 23.45
N THR A 516 -19.75 -7.44 22.64
CA THR A 516 -19.88 -8.38 21.52
C THR A 516 -18.83 -8.07 20.46
N PHE A 517 -18.57 -6.79 20.22
CA PHE A 517 -17.53 -6.33 19.31
C PHE A 517 -16.13 -6.73 19.78
N GLU A 518 -15.79 -6.56 21.05
CA GLU A 518 -14.53 -7.06 21.64
C GLU A 518 -14.41 -8.57 21.52
N LYS A 519 -15.48 -9.30 21.89
CA LYS A 519 -15.54 -10.76 21.75
C LYS A 519 -15.23 -11.18 20.32
N ARG A 520 -15.81 -10.50 19.32
CA ARG A 520 -15.62 -10.80 17.90
C ARG A 520 -14.15 -10.67 17.49
N TRP A 521 -13.47 -9.59 17.89
CA TRP A 521 -12.03 -9.42 17.64
C TRP A 521 -11.18 -10.49 18.33
N ARG A 522 -11.49 -10.81 19.59
CA ARG A 522 -10.81 -11.87 20.34
C ARG A 522 -11.02 -13.24 19.71
N THR A 523 -12.23 -13.57 19.31
CA THR A 523 -12.58 -14.81 18.60
C THR A 523 -11.86 -14.89 17.25
N ASN A 524 -11.83 -13.80 16.47
CA ASN A 524 -11.10 -13.74 15.20
C ASN A 524 -9.62 -14.06 15.38
N PHE A 525 -8.97 -13.51 16.41
CA PHE A 525 -7.58 -13.84 16.71
C PHE A 525 -7.40 -15.33 17.04
N ILE A 526 -8.24 -15.91 17.91
CA ILE A 526 -8.14 -17.34 18.26
C ILE A 526 -8.37 -18.25 17.05
N SER A 527 -9.43 -18.01 16.28
CA SER A 527 -9.83 -18.89 15.18
C SER A 527 -8.82 -18.86 14.03
N THR A 528 -8.27 -17.68 13.72
CA THR A 528 -7.36 -17.50 12.59
C THR A 528 -5.91 -17.78 12.95
N MET A 529 -5.45 -17.39 14.15
CA MET A 529 -4.04 -17.54 14.54
C MET A 529 -3.75 -18.85 15.28
N LYS A 530 -4.77 -19.52 15.84
CA LYS A 530 -4.66 -20.80 16.59
C LYS A 530 -3.46 -20.81 17.56
N PRO A 531 -3.39 -19.85 18.50
CA PRO A 531 -2.21 -19.68 19.32
C PRO A 531 -1.98 -20.84 20.29
N GLN A 532 -0.72 -21.26 20.43
CA GLN A 532 -0.32 -22.41 21.26
C GLN A 532 0.23 -22.02 22.64
N PHE A 533 0.57 -20.73 22.83
CA PHE A 533 1.27 -20.21 24.01
C PHE A 533 0.56 -18.97 24.56
N LEU A 534 -0.78 -18.99 24.59
CA LEU A 534 -1.54 -17.93 25.24
C LEU A 534 -1.29 -17.94 26.76
N PRO A 535 -1.29 -16.76 27.41
CA PRO A 535 -1.31 -16.71 28.87
C PRO A 535 -2.52 -17.49 29.41
N LYS A 536 -2.30 -18.26 30.48
CA LYS A 536 -3.27 -19.23 31.04
C LYS A 536 -4.66 -18.65 31.25
N TYR A 537 -4.73 -17.43 31.77
CA TYR A 537 -6.00 -16.75 32.10
C TYR A 537 -6.47 -15.77 31.01
N TRP A 538 -5.89 -15.80 29.80
CA TRP A 538 -6.39 -14.99 28.69
C TRP A 538 -7.71 -15.57 28.18
N SER A 539 -8.73 -14.73 28.05
CA SER A 539 -10.08 -15.18 27.68
C SER A 539 -10.76 -14.23 26.68
N ILE A 540 -11.55 -14.81 25.77
CA ILE A 540 -12.43 -14.05 24.87
C ILE A 540 -13.59 -13.37 25.61
N HIS A 541 -13.94 -13.87 26.80
CA HIS A 541 -15.05 -13.42 27.64
C HIS A 541 -14.62 -12.50 28.79
N HIS A 542 -13.36 -12.09 28.82
CA HIS A 542 -12.79 -11.35 29.94
C HIS A 542 -13.66 -10.16 30.34
N ARG A 543 -14.19 -10.22 31.57
CA ARG A 543 -15.08 -9.26 32.22
C ARG A 543 -16.41 -8.94 31.55
N HIS A 544 -16.91 -9.79 30.66
CA HIS A 544 -18.25 -9.60 30.08
C HIS A 544 -19.38 -9.89 31.10
N GLU A 545 -19.10 -10.60 32.20
CA GLU A 545 -20.09 -10.96 33.24
C GLU A 545 -20.23 -9.93 34.35
N GLN A 546 -19.16 -9.20 34.70
CA GLN A 546 -19.21 -8.14 35.73
C GLN A 546 -20.05 -6.93 35.30
N HIS A 547 -20.14 -6.65 33.98
CA HIS A 547 -20.96 -5.56 33.45
C HIS A 547 -22.44 -5.93 33.29
N LYS A 548 -22.77 -7.21 33.05
CA LYS A 548 -24.16 -7.69 33.06
C LYS A 548 -24.85 -7.50 34.41
N GLN A 549 -24.09 -7.50 35.51
CA GLN A 549 -24.63 -7.24 36.85
C GLN A 549 -24.84 -5.74 37.12
N LEU A 550 -24.10 -4.85 36.43
CA LEU A 550 -24.24 -3.39 36.59
C LEU A 550 -25.43 -2.84 35.77
N GLU A 551 -25.69 -3.38 34.57
CA GLU A 551 -26.86 -3.00 33.74
C GLU A 551 -28.22 -3.45 34.31
N VAL A 552 -28.23 -4.28 35.35
CA VAL A 552 -29.45 -4.73 36.04
C VAL A 552 -29.73 -3.88 37.29
N ILE A 553 -28.79 -3.01 37.69
CA ILE A 553 -28.86 -2.20 38.91
C ILE A 553 -29.08 -0.70 38.60
N GLU A 554 -28.91 -0.26 37.34
CA GLU A 554 -29.44 1.02 36.81
C GLU A 554 -30.83 0.83 36.20
#